data_AF-A0A1M4YNX4-F1
#
_entry.id   AF-A0A1M4YNX4-F1
#
_cell.length_a   1.000
_cell.length_b   1.000
_cell.length_c   1.000
_cell.angle_alpha   90.00
_cell.angle_beta   90.00
_cell.angle_gamma   90.00
#
_symmetry.space_group_name_H-M   'P 1'
#
loop_
_entity.id
_entity.type
_entity.pdbx_description
1 polymer ?
#
loop_
_entity_poly.entity_id
_entity_poly.type
_entity_poly.pdbx_seq_one_letter_code
_entity_poly.pdbx_strand_id
1 'polypeptide(L)' 'MKIRLTPLECEMLQGFPDGWTNIEKASDIVRYKALGNSVAIPCVDFIMRGIAYFLRKQKEEGMNK' A
#
# COMPACT_ATOMS: atom_id res chain seq x y z
N MET A 1 -29.80 1.71 -7.28
CA MET A 1 -28.78 0.65 -7.38
C MET A 1 -27.44 1.27 -6.99
N LYS A 2 -26.85 0.91 -5.83
CA LYS A 2 -25.49 1.37 -5.49
C LYS A 2 -24.51 0.41 -6.17
N ILE A 3 -23.70 0.90 -7.09
CA ILE A 3 -22.57 0.15 -7.63
C ILE A 3 -21.55 0.05 -6.50
N ARG A 4 -21.31 -1.16 -5.98
CA ARG A 4 -20.27 -1.43 -5.00
C ARG A 4 -19.08 -2.00 -5.76
N LEU A 5 -17.91 -1.37 -5.62
CA LEU A 5 -16.66 -1.93 -6.12
C LEU A 5 -16.41 -3.28 -5.45
N THR A 6 -15.94 -4.26 -6.22
CA THR A 6 -15.42 -5.54 -5.76
C THR A 6 -14.14 -5.33 -4.94
N PRO A 7 -13.73 -6.31 -4.11
CA PRO A 7 -12.47 -6.19 -3.39
C PRO A 7 -11.26 -6.06 -4.32
N LEU A 8 -11.30 -6.70 -5.50
CA LEU A 8 -10.25 -6.60 -6.52
C LEU A 8 -10.16 -5.17 -7.09
N GLU A 9 -11.29 -4.55 -7.44
CA GLU A 9 -11.30 -3.16 -7.89
C GLU A 9 -10.78 -2.21 -6.80
N CYS A 10 -11.07 -2.49 -5.53
CA CYS A 10 -10.52 -1.72 -4.41
C CYS A 10 -9.00 -1.92 -4.24
N GLU A 11 -8.47 -3.13 -4.46
CA GLU A 11 -7.02 -3.39 -4.48
C GLU A 11 -6.34 -2.54 -5.57
N MET A 12 -6.86 -2.63 -6.81
CA MET A 12 -6.34 -1.88 -7.95
C MET A 12 -6.42 -0.36 -7.72
N LEU A 13 -7.55 0.14 -7.20
CA LEU A 13 -7.73 1.56 -6.92
C LEU A 13 -6.71 2.10 -5.91
N GLN A 14 -6.35 1.28 -4.91
CA GLN A 14 -5.35 1.64 -3.92
C GLN A 14 -3.91 1.38 -4.38
N GLY A 15 -3.71 0.73 -5.53
CA GLY A 15 -2.39 0.38 -6.07
C GLY A 15 -1.79 -0.90 -5.48
N PHE A 16 -2.61 -1.77 -4.87
CA PHE A 16 -2.18 -3.11 -4.48
C PHE A 16 -2.12 -4.04 -5.71
N PRO A 17 -1.26 -5.07 -5.69
CA PRO A 17 -1.30 -6.13 -6.68
C PRO A 17 -2.65 -6.84 -6.73
N ASP A 18 -3.02 -7.36 -7.89
CA ASP A 18 -4.27 -8.11 -8.06
C ASP A 18 -4.32 -9.31 -7.11
N GLY A 19 -5.40 -9.43 -6.34
CA GLY A 19 -5.58 -10.50 -5.37
C GLY A 19 -4.77 -10.34 -4.09
N TRP A 20 -4.23 -9.15 -3.80
CA TRP A 20 -3.43 -8.89 -2.59
C TRP A 20 -4.10 -9.33 -1.29
N THR A 21 -5.43 -9.17 -1.20
CA THR A 21 -6.21 -9.61 -0.02
C THR A 21 -6.92 -10.94 -0.21
N ASN A 22 -6.68 -11.63 -1.34
CA ASN A 22 -7.27 -12.92 -1.66
C ASN A 22 -6.51 -14.07 -0.97
N ILE A 23 -6.60 -14.11 0.36
CA ILE A 23 -6.04 -15.18 1.19
C ILE A 23 -7.08 -16.27 1.47
N GLU A 24 -6.62 -17.47 1.79
CA GLU A 24 -7.50 -18.61 2.07
C GLU A 24 -8.53 -18.25 3.17
N LYS A 25 -9.81 -18.54 2.90
CA LYS A 25 -10.96 -18.28 3.81
C LYS A 25 -11.28 -16.80 4.08
N ALA A 26 -10.66 -15.84 3.40
CA ALA A 26 -11.06 -14.44 3.51
C ALA A 26 -12.38 -14.18 2.81
N SER A 27 -13.41 -13.79 3.57
CA SER A 27 -14.66 -13.28 3.00
C SER A 27 -14.48 -11.87 2.48
N ASP A 28 -15.33 -11.45 1.53
CA ASP A 28 -15.31 -10.08 1.00
C ASP A 28 -15.41 -9.02 2.10
N ILE A 29 -16.16 -9.29 3.17
CA ILE A 29 -16.27 -8.35 4.32
C ILE A 29 -14.92 -8.14 4.98
N VAL A 30 -14.16 -9.21 5.21
CA VAL A 30 -12.82 -9.14 5.79
C VAL A 30 -11.87 -8.41 4.84
N ARG A 31 -11.96 -8.69 3.53
CA ARG A 31 -11.16 -8.01 2.50
C ARG A 31 -11.45 -6.51 2.44
N TYR A 32 -12.72 -6.11 2.42
CA TYR A 32 -13.10 -4.69 2.47
C TYR A 32 -12.60 -4.01 3.75
N LYS A 33 -12.69 -4.69 4.90
CA LYS A 33 -12.18 -4.15 6.16
C LYS A 33 -10.66 -3.98 6.14
N ALA A 34 -9.93 -4.97 5.61
CA ALA A 34 -8.49 -4.89 5.46
C ALA A 34 -8.10 -3.72 4.54
N LEU A 35 -8.72 -3.63 3.36
CA LEU A 35 -8.50 -2.54 2.40
C LEU A 35 -8.89 -1.17 2.96
N GLY A 36 -9.97 -1.07 3.74
CA GLY A 36 -10.41 0.19 4.36
C GLY A 36 -9.53 0.66 5.51
N ASN A 37 -8.89 -0.27 6.21
CA ASN A 37 -7.90 0.02 7.25
C ASN A 37 -6.47 0.19 6.70
N SER A 38 -6.29 -0.04 5.40
CA SER A 38 -5.02 0.06 4.72
C SER A 38 -4.74 1.50 4.26
N VAL A 39 -3.75 1.65 3.41
CA VAL A 39 -3.25 2.89 2.85
C VAL A 39 -3.23 2.79 1.33
N ALA A 40 -3.40 3.93 0.65
CA ALA A 40 -3.14 4.01 -0.78
C ALA A 40 -1.63 3.91 -1.04
N ILE A 41 -1.22 2.91 -1.81
CA ILE A 41 0.18 2.63 -2.14
C ILE A 41 0.91 3.84 -2.75
N PRO A 42 0.33 4.63 -3.67
CA PRO A 42 1.02 5.80 -4.23
C PRO A 42 1.44 6.83 -3.18
N CYS A 43 0.62 7.03 -2.13
CA CYS A 43 0.93 7.98 -1.07
C CYS A 43 2.09 7.49 -0.19
N VAL A 44 2.09 6.20 0.16
CA VAL A 44 3.16 5.62 0.98
C VAL A 44 4.47 5.54 0.20
N ASP A 45 4.43 5.15 -1.07
CA ASP A 45 5.61 5.10 -1.92
C ASP A 45 6.30 6.48 -2.02
N PHE A 46 5.52 7.56 -2.19
CA PHE A 46 6.07 8.92 -2.19
C PHE A 46 6.80 9.27 -0.89
N ILE A 47 6.16 9.04 0.27
CA ILE A 47 6.75 9.35 1.58
C ILE A 47 8.01 8.50 1.83
N MET A 48 7.93 7.21 1.56
CA MET A 48 9.03 6.27 1.80
C MET A 48 10.24 6.56 0.91
N ARG A 49 10.05 7.00 -0.33
CA ARG A 49 11.14 7.48 -1.19
C ARG A 49 11.88 8.66 -0.57
N GLY A 50 11.15 9.62 -0.01
CA GLY A 50 11.74 10.76 0.71
C GLY A 50 12.57 10.31 1.91
N ILE A 51 12.01 9.44 2.76
CA ILE A 51 12.72 8.87 3.92
C ILE A 51 13.99 8.13 3.48
N ALA A 52 13.87 7.24 2.49
CA ALA A 52 14.99 6.47 1.97
C ALA A 52 16.10 7.36 1.39
N TYR A 53 15.75 8.45 0.69
CA TYR A 53 16.71 9.42 0.18
C TYR A 53 17.54 10.05 1.31
N PHE A 54 16.90 10.53 2.37
CA PHE A 54 17.61 11.15 3.49
C PHE A 54 18.46 10.16 4.28
N LEU A 55 17.96 8.94 4.51
CA LEU A 55 18.74 7.90 5.19
C LEU A 55 19.99 7.50 4.41
N ARG A 56 19.90 7.43 3.07
CA ARG A 56 21.07 7.16 2.20
C ARG A 56 22.08 8.31 2.26
N LYS A 57 21.61 9.54 2.12
CA LYS A 57 22.45 10.75 2.20
C LYS A 57 23.22 10.82 3.52
N GLN A 58 22.55 10.58 4.65
CA GLN A 58 23.22 10.57 5.96
C GLN A 58 24.30 9.48 6.08
N LYS A 59 24.05 8.30 5.51
CA LYS A 59 25.04 7.21 5.50
C LYS A 59 26.29 7.59 4.71
N GLU A 60 26.12 8.22 3.54
CA GLU A 60 27.22 8.67 2.68
C GLU A 60 28.03 9.80 3.35
N GLU A 61 27.37 10.80 3.94
CA GLU A 61 28.02 11.88 4.68
C GLU A 61 28.75 11.38 5.95
N GLY A 62 28.23 10.33 6.59
CA GLY A 62 28.86 9.69 7.74
C GLY A 62 30.07 8.80 7.37
N MET A 63 30.14 8.29 6.14
CA MET A 63 31.32 7.55 5.63
C MET A 63 32.42 8.48 5.10
N ASN A 64 32.07 9.72 4.73
CA ASN A 64 33.01 10.73 4.23
C ASN A 64 33.59 11.63 5.34
N LYS A 65 33.31 11.33 6.60
CA LYS A 65 33.94 11.90 7.80
C LYS A 65 34.94 10.92 8.37
#